data_AF-A0A966DP75-F1
#
_entry.id   AF-A0A966DP75-F1
#
_cell.length_a   1.000
_cell.length_b   1.000
_cell.length_c   1.000
_cell.angle_alpha   90.00
_cell.angle_beta   90.00
_cell.angle_gamma   90.00
#
_symmetry.space_group_name_H-M   'P 1'
#
loop_
_entity.id
_entity.type
_entity.pdbx_description
1 polymer ?
#
loop_
_entity_poly.entity_id
_entity_poly.type
_entity_poly.pdbx_seq_one_letter_code
_entity_poly.pdbx_strand_id
1 'polypeptide(L)'
;MAKKTTKKIEEVKICGKTEGIIRKAYFEKRLPDLLDEIQAEDKWSEAEIEELGNYLEMLKQENKDFVSNVQKTFGGIILDRKPPSYNELMEGLKFSEEEEDKVRRVMDYVEAELGNMRKMINDKAKIPADYWLEKSAIFLSYEPLLNGYLIYKKQLYYGKITEIIDKVGCSRLEAENRAKLTTEYRDYKNIEKLVGSSGITGTIERFENISKKFEARKNYN
;
A
#
# COMPACT_ATOMS: atom_id res chain seq x y z
N MET A 1 56.66 16.07 -6.99
CA MET A 1 55.36 16.76 -6.76
C MET A 1 54.64 16.90 -8.10
N ALA A 2 53.73 15.98 -8.42
CA ALA A 2 52.95 16.03 -9.66
C ALA A 2 51.74 16.97 -9.46
N LYS A 3 51.74 18.11 -10.16
CA LYS A 3 50.60 19.03 -10.22
C LYS A 3 49.45 18.30 -10.93
N LYS A 4 48.36 18.01 -10.21
CA LYS A 4 47.10 17.56 -10.80
C LYS A 4 46.48 18.72 -11.57
N THR A 5 46.48 18.61 -12.89
CA THR A 5 45.74 19.51 -13.78
C THR A 5 44.28 19.08 -13.76
N THR A 6 43.45 19.74 -12.95
CA THR A 6 41.99 19.62 -13.02
C THR A 6 41.50 20.33 -14.27
N LYS A 7 41.24 19.57 -15.34
CA LYS A 7 40.43 20.05 -16.47
C LYS A 7 39.05 20.42 -15.93
N LYS A 8 38.69 21.70 -15.97
CA LYS A 8 37.28 22.14 -15.86
C LYS A 8 36.53 21.49 -17.03
N ILE A 9 35.56 20.64 -16.71
CA ILE A 9 34.58 20.17 -17.69
C ILE A 9 33.61 21.34 -17.85
N GLU A 10 33.63 21.99 -19.01
CA GLU A 10 32.62 23.00 -19.35
C GLU A 10 31.27 22.28 -19.48
N GLU A 11 30.33 22.60 -18.58
CA GLU A 11 28.97 22.08 -18.65
C GLU A 11 28.28 22.69 -19.87
N VAL A 12 27.86 21.84 -20.80
CA VAL A 12 27.11 22.25 -21.99
C VAL A 12 25.77 22.84 -21.53
N LYS A 13 25.47 24.04 -22.02
CA LYS A 13 24.22 24.76 -21.75
C LYS A 13 23.39 24.79 -23.01
N ILE A 14 22.12 24.40 -22.90
CA ILE A 14 21.14 24.41 -23.99
C ILE A 14 20.01 25.33 -23.53
N CYS A 15 19.71 26.37 -24.31
CA CYS A 15 18.72 27.42 -23.95
C CYS A 15 18.92 27.97 -22.52
N GLY A 16 20.16 28.29 -22.15
CA GLY A 16 20.50 28.86 -20.84
C GLY A 16 20.46 27.89 -19.64
N LYS A 17 19.93 26.67 -19.81
CA LYS A 17 19.88 25.63 -18.77
C LYS A 17 20.99 24.61 -19.00
N THR A 18 21.51 24.04 -17.93
CA THR A 18 22.48 22.94 -18.05
C THR A 18 21.76 21.65 -18.43
N GLU A 19 22.44 20.79 -19.19
CA GLU A 19 21.97 19.45 -19.52
C GLU A 19 21.40 18.68 -18.30
N GLY A 20 22.05 18.81 -17.14
CA GLY A 20 21.60 18.18 -15.89
C GLY A 20 20.24 18.66 -15.39
N ILE A 21 19.90 19.94 -15.60
CA ILE A 21 18.59 20.50 -15.23
C ILE A 21 17.50 19.98 -16.18
N ILE A 22 17.79 19.96 -17.48
CA ILE A 22 16.86 19.46 -18.51
C ILE A 22 16.58 17.97 -18.27
N ARG A 23 17.63 17.18 -18.02
CA ARG A 23 17.50 15.76 -17.70
C ARG A 23 16.65 15.52 -16.46
N LYS A 24 16.89 16.28 -15.39
CA LYS A 24 16.11 16.16 -14.15
C LYS A 24 14.63 16.48 -14.38
N ALA A 25 14.34 17.59 -15.05
CA ALA A 25 12.97 17.98 -15.38
C ALA A 25 12.25 16.93 -16.26
N TYR A 26 12.97 16.33 -17.20
CA TYR A 26 12.45 15.28 -18.08
C TYR A 26 12.01 14.03 -17.30
N PHE A 27 12.89 13.48 -16.44
CA PHE A 27 12.57 12.27 -15.67
C PHE A 27 11.59 12.53 -14.51
N GLU A 28 11.54 13.74 -13.96
CA GLU A 28 10.59 14.14 -12.91
C GLU A 28 9.21 14.56 -13.45
N LYS A 29 8.97 14.47 -14.76
CA LYS A 29 7.74 14.91 -15.44
C LYS A 29 7.41 16.41 -15.27
N ARG A 30 8.44 17.23 -15.06
CA ARG A 30 8.37 18.70 -14.96
C ARG A 30 8.91 19.41 -16.19
N LEU A 31 8.97 18.69 -17.32
CA LEU A 31 9.39 19.24 -18.60
C LEU A 31 8.51 20.41 -19.07
N PRO A 32 7.16 20.38 -18.91
CA PRO A 32 6.32 21.53 -19.27
C PRO A 32 6.71 22.81 -18.52
N ASP A 33 6.90 22.73 -17.20
CA ASP A 33 7.34 23.87 -16.37
C ASP A 33 8.67 24.45 -16.89
N LEU A 34 9.62 23.59 -17.27
CA LEU A 34 10.91 24.02 -17.78
C LEU A 34 10.81 24.68 -19.16
N LEU A 35 9.94 24.15 -20.04
CA LEU A 35 9.70 24.74 -21.36
C LEU A 35 9.00 26.10 -21.23
N ASP A 36 8.07 26.25 -20.29
CA ASP A 36 7.42 27.52 -19.99
C ASP A 36 8.43 28.55 -19.46
N GLU A 37 9.37 28.15 -18.59
CA GLU A 37 10.47 29.02 -18.14
C GLU A 37 11.38 29.46 -19.31
N ILE A 38 11.75 28.52 -20.18
CA ILE A 38 12.61 28.80 -21.35
C ILE A 38 11.88 29.73 -22.33
N GLN A 39 10.59 29.51 -22.56
CA GLN A 39 9.75 30.32 -23.44
C GLN A 39 9.51 31.73 -22.88
N ALA A 40 9.36 31.87 -21.55
CA ALA A 40 9.20 33.16 -20.89
C ALA A 40 10.42 34.09 -21.00
N GLU A 41 11.61 33.53 -21.27
CA GLU A 41 12.84 34.31 -21.43
C GLU A 41 13.02 34.91 -22.85
N ASP A 42 12.25 34.44 -23.84
CA ASP A 42 12.05 35.00 -25.21
C ASP A 42 13.32 35.52 -25.92
N LYS A 43 14.43 34.78 -25.78
CA LYS A 43 15.78 35.19 -26.22
C LYS A 43 16.55 34.16 -27.06
N TRP A 44 15.94 33.03 -27.39
CA TRP A 44 16.65 31.88 -27.94
C TRP A 44 16.60 31.83 -29.46
N SER A 45 17.72 31.46 -30.06
CA SER A 45 17.83 31.27 -31.50
C SER A 45 17.18 29.94 -31.93
N GLU A 46 16.76 29.86 -33.21
CA GLU A 46 16.21 28.61 -33.78
C GLU A 46 17.19 27.43 -33.64
N ALA A 47 18.49 27.69 -33.71
CA ALA A 47 19.54 26.68 -33.55
C ALA A 47 19.58 26.10 -32.12
N GLU A 48 19.37 26.93 -31.08
CA GLU A 48 19.34 26.46 -29.69
C GLU A 48 18.08 25.64 -29.39
N ILE A 49 16.96 25.98 -30.03
CA ILE A 49 15.70 25.21 -29.94
C ILE A 49 15.85 23.85 -30.62
N GLU A 50 16.52 23.79 -31.76
CA GLU A 50 16.83 22.53 -32.45
C GLU A 50 17.76 21.64 -31.61
N GLU A 51 18.77 22.22 -30.96
CA GLU A 51 19.65 21.51 -30.03
C GLU A 51 18.90 20.95 -28.81
N LEU A 52 17.95 21.71 -28.26
CA LEU A 52 17.04 21.23 -27.19
C LEU A 52 16.16 20.07 -27.68
N GLY A 53 15.61 20.17 -28.89
CA GLY A 53 14.82 19.11 -29.52
C GLY A 53 15.61 17.81 -29.65
N ASN A 54 16.84 17.89 -30.18
CA ASN A 54 17.74 16.75 -30.33
C ASN A 54 18.10 16.12 -28.97
N TYR A 55 18.35 16.94 -27.95
CA TYR A 55 18.65 16.46 -26.60
C TYR A 55 17.45 15.76 -25.95
N LEU A 56 16.23 16.29 -26.12
CA LEU A 56 15.01 15.65 -25.64
C LEU A 56 14.71 14.33 -26.35
N GLU A 57 15.00 14.24 -27.66
CA GLU A 57 14.86 13.00 -28.42
C GLU A 57 15.87 11.94 -27.96
N MET A 58 17.10 12.34 -27.66
CA MET A 58 18.10 11.46 -27.03
C MET A 58 17.62 10.93 -25.67
N LEU A 59 17.09 11.80 -24.80
CA LEU A 59 16.54 11.40 -23.49
C LEU A 59 15.32 10.46 -23.63
N LYS A 60 14.51 10.65 -24.67
CA LYS A 60 13.38 9.76 -24.99
C LYS A 60 13.84 8.38 -25.41
N GLN A 61 14.89 8.31 -26.23
CA GLN A 61 15.49 7.04 -26.63
C GLN A 61 16.15 6.34 -25.43
N GLU A 62 16.89 7.08 -24.59
CA GLU A 62 17.50 6.57 -23.36
C GLU A 62 16.45 6.00 -22.39
N ASN A 63 15.30 6.67 -22.23
CA ASN A 63 14.20 6.18 -21.40
C ASN A 63 13.55 4.91 -21.98
N LYS A 64 13.38 4.84 -23.31
CA LYS A 64 12.91 3.61 -23.97
C LYS A 64 13.87 2.45 -23.76
N ASP A 65 15.17 2.69 -23.93
CA ASP A 65 16.20 1.68 -23.78
C ASP A 65 16.34 1.25 -22.31
N PHE A 66 16.19 2.16 -21.35
CA PHE A 66 16.12 1.85 -19.94
C PHE A 66 14.91 0.98 -19.61
N VAL A 67 13.71 1.34 -20.06
CA VAL A 67 12.48 0.55 -19.83
C VAL A 67 12.59 -0.83 -20.47
N SER A 68 13.11 -0.91 -21.70
CA SER A 68 13.39 -2.17 -22.41
C SER A 68 14.40 -3.03 -21.66
N ASN A 69 15.48 -2.44 -21.13
CA ASN A 69 16.48 -3.14 -20.34
C ASN A 69 15.92 -3.61 -19.00
N VAL A 70 15.14 -2.78 -18.29
CA VAL A 70 14.44 -3.18 -17.06
C VAL A 70 13.47 -4.33 -17.36
N GLN A 71 12.72 -4.27 -18.45
CA GLN A 71 11.85 -5.38 -18.89
C GLN A 71 12.64 -6.63 -19.27
N LYS A 72 13.81 -6.54 -19.89
CA LYS A 72 14.64 -7.71 -20.19
C LYS A 72 15.27 -8.32 -18.93
N THR A 73 15.80 -7.47 -18.04
CA THR A 73 16.50 -7.91 -16.82
C THR A 73 15.55 -8.40 -15.74
N PHE A 74 14.44 -7.69 -15.50
CA PHE A 74 13.47 -8.03 -14.45
C PHE A 74 12.22 -8.71 -15.00
N GLY A 75 11.82 -8.42 -16.23
CA GLY A 75 10.69 -9.12 -16.85
C GLY A 75 11.00 -10.61 -17.02
N GLY A 76 12.22 -11.01 -17.41
CA GLY A 76 12.59 -12.44 -17.45
C GLY A 76 12.50 -13.14 -16.08
N ILE A 77 12.89 -12.46 -15.00
CA ILE A 77 12.85 -13.00 -13.62
C ILE A 77 11.41 -13.10 -13.08
N ILE A 78 10.50 -12.23 -13.54
CA ILE A 78 9.09 -12.19 -13.11
C ILE A 78 8.19 -13.03 -14.03
N LEU A 79 8.50 -13.16 -15.33
CA LEU A 79 7.67 -13.86 -16.31
C LEU A 79 7.66 -15.39 -16.13
N ASP A 80 8.76 -15.97 -15.63
CA ASP A 80 8.82 -17.42 -15.37
C ASP A 80 8.06 -17.83 -14.09
N ARG A 81 7.76 -16.87 -13.20
CA ARG A 81 6.88 -17.07 -12.05
C ARG A 81 5.54 -16.44 -12.31
N LYS A 82 4.67 -17.16 -13.01
CA LYS A 82 3.25 -16.81 -13.07
C LYS A 82 2.74 -16.64 -11.63
N PRO A 83 2.15 -15.48 -11.27
CA PRO A 83 1.56 -15.32 -9.95
C PRO A 83 0.50 -16.41 -9.75
N PRO A 84 0.38 -16.98 -8.54
CA PRO A 84 -0.60 -18.01 -8.28
C PRO A 84 -2.00 -17.48 -8.60
N SER A 85 -2.76 -18.29 -9.31
CA SER A 85 -4.15 -18.05 -9.64
C SER A 85 -5.02 -18.05 -8.38
N TYR A 86 -6.22 -17.48 -8.50
CA TYR A 86 -7.23 -17.54 -7.44
C TYR A 86 -7.46 -18.98 -6.94
N ASN A 87 -7.56 -19.94 -7.86
CA ASN A 87 -7.80 -21.34 -7.50
C ASN A 87 -6.62 -21.94 -6.71
N GLU A 88 -5.39 -21.66 -7.13
CA GLU A 88 -4.17 -22.11 -6.43
C GLU A 88 -4.05 -21.47 -5.03
N LEU A 89 -4.48 -20.22 -4.86
CA LEU A 89 -4.53 -19.58 -3.54
C LEU A 89 -5.61 -20.21 -2.63
N MET A 90 -6.71 -20.69 -3.21
CA MET A 90 -7.84 -21.22 -2.44
C MET A 90 -7.69 -22.69 -2.01
N GLU A 91 -6.79 -23.46 -2.63
CA GLU A 91 -6.64 -24.91 -2.34
C GLU A 91 -6.28 -25.23 -0.88
N GLY A 92 -5.66 -24.30 -0.15
CA GLY A 92 -5.31 -24.46 1.27
C GLY A 92 -6.09 -23.57 2.26
N LEU A 93 -7.06 -22.79 1.76
CA LEU A 93 -7.75 -21.74 2.55
C LEU A 93 -9.23 -22.03 2.80
N LYS A 94 -9.72 -23.22 2.46
CA LYS A 94 -11.14 -23.56 2.64
C LYS A 94 -11.49 -23.70 4.11
N PHE A 95 -12.45 -22.91 4.57
CA PHE A 95 -13.11 -23.10 5.85
C PHE A 95 -14.29 -24.04 5.64
N SER A 96 -14.36 -25.10 6.45
CA SER A 96 -15.55 -25.94 6.59
C SER A 96 -16.70 -25.15 7.25
N GLU A 97 -17.94 -25.63 7.11
CA GLU A 97 -19.11 -25.00 7.77
C GLU A 97 -18.91 -24.90 9.29
N GLU A 98 -18.30 -25.92 9.92
CA GLU A 98 -18.02 -25.93 11.35
C GLU A 98 -16.99 -24.85 11.73
N GLU A 99 -15.96 -24.66 10.90
CA GLU A 99 -14.96 -23.62 11.10
C GLU A 99 -15.54 -22.22 10.88
N GLU A 100 -16.40 -22.03 9.88
CA GLU A 100 -17.14 -20.77 9.69
C GLU A 100 -18.03 -20.45 10.89
N ASP A 101 -18.74 -21.45 11.43
CA ASP A 101 -19.57 -21.30 12.63
C ASP A 101 -18.75 -20.99 13.89
N LYS A 102 -17.55 -21.57 14.00
CA LYS A 102 -16.59 -21.21 15.06
C LYS A 102 -16.14 -19.77 14.92
N VAL A 103 -15.77 -19.33 13.72
CA VAL A 103 -15.34 -17.96 13.47
C VAL A 103 -16.47 -16.98 13.78
N ARG A 104 -17.71 -17.26 13.33
CA ARG A 104 -18.88 -16.41 13.62
C ARG A 104 -19.09 -16.21 15.13
N ARG A 105 -19.06 -17.30 15.91
CA ARG A 105 -19.18 -17.21 17.37
C ARG A 105 -18.07 -16.40 18.02
N VAL A 106 -16.84 -16.54 17.53
CA VAL A 106 -15.70 -15.74 17.99
C VAL A 106 -15.90 -14.26 17.63
N MET A 107 -16.37 -13.96 16.42
CA MET A 107 -16.66 -12.59 16.00
C MET A 107 -17.73 -11.95 16.90
N ASP A 108 -18.86 -12.64 17.12
CA ASP A 108 -19.94 -12.15 17.98
C ASP A 108 -19.45 -11.86 19.41
N TYR A 109 -18.61 -12.76 19.95
CA TYR A 109 -17.99 -12.59 21.27
C TYR A 109 -17.06 -11.36 21.29
N VAL A 110 -16.16 -11.25 20.32
CA VAL A 110 -15.20 -10.15 20.27
C VAL A 110 -15.93 -8.81 20.10
N GLU A 111 -16.94 -8.73 19.24
CA GLU A 111 -17.72 -7.50 19.05
C GLU A 111 -18.44 -7.08 20.33
N ALA A 112 -19.09 -8.02 21.01
CA ALA A 112 -19.75 -7.76 22.29
C ALA A 112 -18.75 -7.27 23.35
N GLU A 113 -17.60 -7.92 23.47
CA GLU A 113 -16.58 -7.56 24.45
C GLU A 113 -15.93 -6.20 24.12
N LEU A 114 -15.59 -5.93 22.86
CA LEU A 114 -15.11 -4.62 22.44
C LEU A 114 -16.14 -3.51 22.73
N GLY A 115 -17.43 -3.80 22.52
CA GLY A 115 -18.53 -2.90 22.88
C GLY A 115 -18.59 -2.62 24.38
N ASN A 116 -18.52 -3.67 25.20
CA ASN A 116 -18.49 -3.56 26.65
C ASN A 116 -17.28 -2.73 27.14
N MET A 117 -16.09 -3.03 26.61
CA MET A 117 -14.87 -2.29 26.98
C MET A 117 -14.96 -0.82 26.61
N ARG A 118 -15.45 -0.49 25.41
CA ARG A 118 -15.67 0.92 25.00
C ARG A 118 -16.61 1.63 25.95
N LYS A 119 -17.68 0.97 26.37
CA LYS A 119 -18.63 1.51 27.36
C LYS A 119 -17.94 1.76 28.70
N MET A 120 -17.19 0.79 29.23
CA MET A 120 -16.50 0.94 30.51
C MET A 120 -15.45 2.07 30.49
N ILE A 121 -14.76 2.27 29.36
CA ILE A 121 -13.84 3.39 29.14
C ILE A 121 -14.60 4.73 29.16
N ASN A 122 -15.70 4.82 28.41
CA ASN A 122 -16.52 6.03 28.34
C ASN A 122 -17.12 6.40 29.71
N ASP A 123 -17.55 5.39 30.46
CA ASP A 123 -18.12 5.54 31.81
C ASP A 123 -17.05 5.79 32.88
N LYS A 124 -15.76 5.83 32.51
CA LYS A 124 -14.61 5.98 33.42
C LYS A 124 -14.65 4.99 34.58
N ALA A 125 -15.13 3.78 34.31
CA ALA A 125 -15.25 2.75 35.33
C ALA A 125 -13.87 2.39 35.91
N LYS A 126 -13.82 2.06 37.20
CA LYS A 126 -12.60 1.57 37.84
C LYS A 126 -12.43 0.09 37.52
N ILE A 127 -11.56 -0.20 36.56
CA ILE A 127 -11.39 -1.54 36.01
C ILE A 127 -10.04 -2.09 36.50
N PRO A 128 -9.99 -3.30 37.08
CA PRO A 128 -8.75 -3.94 37.47
C PRO A 128 -7.79 -4.10 36.29
N ALA A 129 -6.49 -3.97 36.52
CA ALA A 129 -5.48 -4.19 35.48
C ALA A 129 -5.54 -5.62 34.91
N ASP A 130 -5.79 -6.60 35.79
CA ASP A 130 -5.87 -8.02 35.43
C ASP A 130 -7.00 -8.31 34.43
N TYR A 131 -8.12 -7.57 34.51
CA TYR A 131 -9.21 -7.68 33.54
C TYR A 131 -8.72 -7.33 32.12
N TRP A 132 -7.93 -6.28 31.98
CA TRP A 132 -7.39 -5.87 30.68
C TRP A 132 -6.38 -6.85 30.13
N LEU A 133 -5.53 -7.41 30.99
CA LEU A 133 -4.54 -8.42 30.61
C LEU A 133 -5.23 -9.70 30.15
N GLU A 134 -6.21 -10.20 30.90
CA GLU A 134 -7.00 -11.37 30.56
C GLU A 134 -7.67 -11.21 29.19
N LYS A 135 -8.32 -10.06 28.98
CA LYS A 135 -9.04 -9.78 27.74
C LYS A 135 -8.13 -9.63 26.54
N SER A 136 -6.98 -8.98 26.72
CA SER A 136 -5.97 -8.86 25.66
C SER A 136 -5.40 -10.23 25.28
N ALA A 137 -5.12 -11.09 26.26
CA ALA A 137 -4.66 -12.46 26.01
C ALA A 137 -5.71 -13.29 25.25
N ILE A 138 -7.00 -13.17 25.62
CA ILE A 138 -8.10 -13.84 24.92
C ILE A 138 -8.16 -13.37 23.46
N PHE A 139 -8.10 -12.06 23.20
CA PHE A 139 -8.14 -11.55 21.82
C PHE A 139 -6.92 -11.96 20.99
N LEU A 140 -5.73 -11.95 21.57
CA LEU A 140 -4.51 -12.46 20.92
C LEU A 140 -4.65 -13.95 20.57
N SER A 141 -5.34 -14.74 21.39
CA SER A 141 -5.58 -16.16 21.10
C SER A 141 -6.48 -16.37 19.87
N TYR A 142 -7.37 -15.42 19.57
CA TYR A 142 -8.27 -15.47 18.41
C TYR A 142 -7.70 -14.79 17.16
N GLU A 143 -6.69 -13.94 17.30
CA GLU A 143 -6.10 -13.19 16.20
C GLU A 143 -5.64 -14.07 15.02
N PRO A 144 -4.95 -15.22 15.21
CA PRO A 144 -4.56 -16.09 14.10
C PRO A 144 -5.75 -16.63 13.31
N LEU A 145 -6.82 -17.04 14.01
CA LEU A 145 -8.04 -17.56 13.39
C LEU A 145 -8.75 -16.47 12.57
N LEU A 146 -8.91 -15.29 13.16
CA LEU A 146 -9.57 -14.16 12.50
C LEU A 146 -8.76 -13.61 11.32
N ASN A 147 -7.42 -13.60 11.42
CA ASN A 147 -6.52 -13.26 10.32
C ASN A 147 -6.62 -14.28 9.17
N GLY A 148 -6.65 -15.58 9.48
CA GLY A 148 -6.87 -16.62 8.48
C GLY A 148 -8.20 -16.44 7.75
N TYR A 149 -9.28 -16.15 8.49
CA TYR A 149 -10.60 -15.90 7.92
C TYR A 149 -10.68 -14.61 7.10
N LEU A 150 -10.00 -13.54 7.54
CA LEU A 150 -9.85 -12.30 6.78
C LEU A 150 -9.20 -12.56 5.42
N ILE A 151 -8.11 -13.32 5.40
CA ILE A 151 -7.42 -13.69 4.16
C ILE A 151 -8.37 -14.48 3.26
N TYR A 152 -9.07 -15.48 3.81
CA TYR A 152 -10.05 -16.29 3.07
C TYR A 152 -11.15 -15.43 2.42
N LYS A 153 -11.85 -14.58 3.19
CA LYS A 153 -12.90 -13.70 2.64
C LYS A 153 -12.36 -12.69 1.63
N LYS A 154 -11.13 -12.19 1.84
CA LYS A 154 -10.46 -11.32 0.87
C LYS A 154 -10.19 -12.04 -0.45
N GLN A 155 -9.78 -13.31 -0.41
CA GLN A 155 -9.60 -14.11 -1.62
C GLN A 155 -10.93 -14.33 -2.34
N LEU A 156 -12.01 -14.70 -1.64
CA LEU A 156 -13.34 -14.81 -2.24
C LEU A 156 -13.77 -13.53 -2.96
N TYR A 157 -13.53 -12.36 -2.35
CA TYR A 157 -13.80 -11.07 -2.98
C TYR A 157 -12.99 -10.86 -4.28
N TYR A 158 -11.69 -11.18 -4.28
CA TYR A 158 -10.90 -11.08 -5.52
C TYR A 158 -11.32 -12.09 -6.58
N GLY A 159 -11.68 -13.32 -6.18
CA GLY A 159 -12.30 -14.29 -7.07
C GLY A 159 -13.55 -13.74 -7.74
N LYS A 160 -14.39 -13.04 -6.97
CA LYS A 160 -15.61 -12.40 -7.50
C LYS A 160 -15.32 -11.32 -8.52
N ILE A 161 -14.27 -10.53 -8.30
CA ILE A 161 -13.87 -9.52 -9.28
C ILE A 161 -13.40 -10.16 -10.59
N THR A 162 -12.58 -11.21 -10.50
CA THR A 162 -12.15 -11.98 -11.68
C THR A 162 -13.35 -12.55 -12.43
N GLU A 163 -14.32 -13.14 -11.72
CA GLU A 163 -15.55 -13.66 -12.31
C GLU A 163 -16.34 -12.57 -13.06
N ILE A 164 -16.43 -11.35 -12.50
CA ILE A 164 -17.10 -10.21 -13.16
C ILE A 164 -16.35 -9.81 -14.44
N ILE A 165 -15.02 -9.76 -14.41
CA ILE A 165 -14.21 -9.44 -15.60
C ILE A 165 -14.46 -10.48 -16.69
N ASP A 166 -14.38 -11.76 -16.34
CA ASP A 166 -14.52 -12.85 -17.31
C ASP A 166 -15.94 -12.90 -17.92
N LYS A 167 -16.98 -12.61 -17.12
CA LYS A 167 -18.38 -12.66 -17.59
C LYS A 167 -18.82 -11.41 -18.35
N VAL A 168 -18.37 -10.23 -17.91
CA VAL A 168 -18.86 -8.93 -18.42
C VAL A 168 -17.87 -8.33 -19.43
N GLY A 169 -16.61 -8.75 -19.43
CA GLY A 169 -15.57 -8.20 -20.30
C GLY A 169 -15.21 -6.75 -19.98
N CYS A 170 -15.35 -6.33 -18.72
CA CYS A 170 -15.12 -4.94 -18.31
C CYS A 170 -13.71 -4.71 -17.72
N SER A 171 -13.37 -3.43 -17.54
CA SER A 171 -12.09 -3.05 -16.91
C SER A 171 -12.01 -3.48 -15.44
N ARG A 172 -10.80 -3.68 -14.92
CA ARG A 172 -10.57 -4.04 -13.51
C ARG A 172 -11.24 -3.06 -12.54
N LEU A 173 -11.14 -1.75 -12.81
CA LEU A 173 -11.72 -0.70 -11.97
C LEU A 173 -13.24 -0.79 -11.93
N GLU A 174 -13.87 -1.05 -13.08
CA GLU A 174 -15.32 -1.21 -13.16
C GLU A 174 -15.78 -2.48 -12.45
N ALA A 175 -15.05 -3.58 -12.63
CA ALA A 175 -15.31 -4.82 -11.93
C ALA A 175 -15.20 -4.68 -10.41
N GLU A 176 -14.21 -3.93 -9.90
CA GLU A 176 -14.11 -3.60 -8.46
C GLU A 176 -15.32 -2.83 -7.96
N ASN A 177 -15.75 -1.82 -8.72
CA ASN A 177 -16.91 -1.01 -8.33
C ASN A 177 -18.19 -1.84 -8.28
N ARG A 178 -18.37 -2.76 -9.22
CA ARG A 178 -19.50 -3.71 -9.20
C ARG A 178 -19.36 -4.71 -8.05
N ALA A 179 -18.16 -5.23 -7.81
CA ALA A 179 -17.90 -6.21 -6.74
C ALA A 179 -18.14 -5.62 -5.34
N LYS A 180 -18.02 -4.30 -5.15
CA LYS A 180 -18.38 -3.65 -3.87
C LYS A 180 -19.85 -3.85 -3.46
N LEU A 181 -20.73 -4.18 -4.41
CA LEU A 181 -22.15 -4.43 -4.16
C LEU A 181 -22.43 -5.88 -3.74
N THR A 182 -21.45 -6.78 -3.80
CA THR A 182 -21.65 -8.21 -3.52
C THR A 182 -21.47 -8.53 -2.04
N THR A 183 -21.94 -9.72 -1.65
CA THR A 183 -21.80 -10.25 -0.29
C THR A 183 -20.33 -10.50 0.07
N GLU A 184 -19.51 -10.95 -0.88
CA GLU A 184 -18.09 -11.23 -0.64
C GLU A 184 -17.32 -9.98 -0.20
N TYR A 185 -17.65 -8.81 -0.79
CA TYR A 185 -17.06 -7.54 -0.35
C TYR A 185 -17.52 -7.16 1.05
N ARG A 186 -18.83 -7.30 1.34
CA ARG A 186 -19.40 -6.98 2.64
C ARG A 186 -18.77 -7.84 3.75
N ASP A 187 -18.68 -9.13 3.52
CA ASP A 187 -18.13 -10.09 4.47
C ASP A 187 -16.64 -9.82 4.73
N TYR A 188 -15.85 -9.58 3.67
CA TYR A 188 -14.46 -9.16 3.77
C TYR A 188 -14.31 -7.87 4.59
N LYS A 189 -15.13 -6.83 4.31
CA LYS A 189 -15.04 -5.56 5.04
C LYS A 189 -15.46 -5.67 6.50
N ASN A 190 -16.43 -6.52 6.82
CA ASN A 190 -16.86 -6.74 8.20
C ASN A 190 -15.73 -7.35 9.03
N ILE A 191 -15.08 -8.41 8.55
CA ILE A 191 -13.94 -9.01 9.26
C ILE A 191 -12.72 -8.08 9.29
N GLU A 192 -12.43 -7.34 8.22
CA GLU A 192 -11.34 -6.36 8.18
C GLU A 192 -11.51 -5.28 9.25
N LYS A 193 -12.74 -4.81 9.48
CA LYS A 193 -13.03 -3.82 10.52
C LYS A 193 -12.77 -4.36 11.92
N LEU A 194 -13.08 -5.65 12.15
CA LEU A 194 -12.90 -6.30 13.45
C LEU A 194 -11.42 -6.58 13.76
N VAL A 195 -10.64 -6.93 12.74
CA VAL A 195 -9.21 -7.28 12.90
C VAL A 195 -8.30 -6.05 12.79
N GLY A 196 -8.65 -5.08 11.96
CA GLY A 196 -7.77 -3.95 11.62
C GLY A 196 -7.47 -2.98 12.76
N SER A 197 -6.79 -1.88 12.44
CA SER A 197 -6.29 -0.87 13.38
C SER A 197 -7.34 -0.16 14.25
N SER A 198 -8.64 -0.38 13.99
CA SER A 198 -9.74 0.12 14.84
C SER A 198 -10.45 -0.98 15.65
N GLY A 199 -10.13 -2.25 15.39
CA GLY A 199 -10.67 -3.45 16.01
C GLY A 199 -9.72 -4.01 17.07
N ILE A 200 -9.40 -5.31 17.01
CA ILE A 200 -8.58 -6.02 18.00
C ILE A 200 -7.18 -5.38 18.13
N THR A 201 -6.43 -5.25 17.04
CA THR A 201 -5.03 -4.79 17.08
C THR A 201 -4.91 -3.39 17.69
N GLY A 202 -5.71 -2.43 17.23
CA GLY A 202 -5.67 -1.08 17.79
C GLY A 202 -6.26 -0.95 19.20
N THR A 203 -7.06 -1.92 19.63
CA THR A 203 -7.59 -1.96 21.00
C THR A 203 -6.54 -2.50 21.96
N ILE A 204 -5.81 -3.56 21.58
CA ILE A 204 -4.66 -4.09 22.33
C ILE A 204 -3.58 -3.02 22.49
N GLU A 205 -3.19 -2.34 21.41
CA GLU A 205 -2.19 -1.26 21.47
C GLU A 205 -2.61 -0.11 22.39
N ARG A 206 -3.90 0.26 22.39
CA ARG A 206 -4.43 1.27 23.31
C ARG A 206 -4.38 0.78 24.75
N PHE A 207 -4.64 -0.50 25.00
CA PHE A 207 -4.57 -1.07 26.35
C PHE A 207 -3.15 -1.18 26.87
N GLU A 208 -2.19 -1.64 26.07
CA GLU A 208 -0.78 -1.65 26.47
C GLU A 208 -0.32 -0.24 26.88
N ASN A 209 -0.73 0.77 26.12
CA ASN A 209 -0.40 2.17 26.42
C ASN A 209 -1.09 2.68 27.69
N ILE A 210 -2.33 2.26 27.95
CA ILE A 210 -3.04 2.60 29.19
C ILE A 210 -2.38 1.92 30.40
N SER A 211 -2.08 0.62 30.31
CA SER A 211 -1.42 -0.15 31.37
C SER A 211 -0.03 0.40 31.71
N LYS A 212 0.80 0.71 30.70
CA LYS A 212 2.12 1.35 30.89
C LYS A 212 2.01 2.69 31.62
N LYS A 213 0.98 3.50 31.33
CA LYS A 213 0.72 4.77 32.04
C LYS A 213 0.31 4.57 33.50
N PHE A 214 -0.39 3.49 33.82
CA PHE A 214 -0.78 3.18 35.20
C PHE A 214 0.38 2.61 36.03
N GLU A 215 1.23 1.75 35.45
CA GLU A 215 2.46 1.27 36.11
C GLU A 215 3.45 2.41 36.36
N ALA A 216 3.63 3.31 35.39
CA ALA A 216 4.46 4.49 35.57
C ALA A 216 3.99 5.39 36.73
N ARG A 217 2.68 5.42 37.03
CA ARG A 217 2.13 6.16 38.18
C ARG A 217 2.30 5.44 39.51
N LYS A 218 2.37 4.11 39.53
CA LYS A 218 2.66 3.33 40.75
C LYS A 218 4.13 3.49 41.21
N ASN A 219 5.05 3.70 40.28
CA ASN A 219 6.48 3.88 40.59
C ASN A 219 6.87 5.32 41.01
N TYR A 220 5.88 6.22 41.18
CA TYR A 220 6.09 7.62 41.56
C TYR A 220 5.41 8.01 42.88
N ASN A 221 4.76 7.07 43.57
CA ASN A 221 4.24 7.21 44.94
C ASN A 221 4.96 6.23 45.87
#